data_AF-A0A169PFT3-F1
#
_entry.id   AF-A0A169PFT3-F1
#
_cell.length_a   1.000
_cell.length_b   1.000
_cell.length_c   1.000
_cell.angle_alpha   90.00
_cell.angle_beta   90.00
_cell.angle_gamma   90.00
#
_symmetry.space_group_name_H-M   'P 1'
#
loop_
_entity.id
_entity.type
_entity.pdbx_description
1 polymer ?
#
loop_
_entity_poly.entity_id
_entity_poly.type
_entity_poly.pdbx_seq_one_letter_code
_entity_poly.pdbx_strand_id
1 'polypeptide(L)'
;MSGMSSRIPRWFGRRTPASPAATTPGPGETPAGPHTVLEADGERFLLHSSADRASTVAELVRDLPAEPGRPVVVVDVTADAAGNLGEELGGLLGRLSADPACSAARLVMSGAAAATAERLPLAQRLADAWQLDIEAPDAPIVLVPGGGLYVAEPTTRAGGWWRFTPGGEPEALGARMPAPRWQRALARVPLGALGGCVVQQIPAGLSLRPAGAAAPRTGELAYALAVHPERLTLLVSSRGASEEGIAEDLATLLAGLPAELRRSVRLAPGDGRDLLPVAETVADLLGTEIEVCTGLPFPLPDGAPGAAHAESVRLNSSEGEPTWPALLASVVCAPAGPDGHRPAARPARWNLPDPVDGPALEPATLRLPDGAYAVAVRAGLWVGDSPVPPPRCATGRPRHVPLGSRSRTRTTTRPATCC
;
A
#
# COMPACT_ATOMS: atom_id res chain seq x y z
N MET A 1 56.59 9.82 -30.16
CA MET A 1 56.68 11.17 -29.59
C MET A 1 55.34 11.51 -28.96
N SER A 2 55.35 11.81 -27.65
CA SER A 2 54.30 12.44 -26.82
C SER A 2 52.91 11.76 -26.78
N GLY A 3 52.33 11.30 -25.66
CA GLY A 3 52.52 11.58 -24.24
C GLY A 3 51.30 12.34 -23.68
N MET A 4 50.45 11.69 -22.86
CA MET A 4 49.59 12.23 -21.78
C MET A 4 48.58 11.14 -21.35
N SER A 5 48.85 10.39 -20.28
CA SER A 5 48.39 10.62 -18.90
C SER A 5 46.86 10.70 -18.74
N SER A 6 46.24 9.60 -18.30
CA SER A 6 45.04 9.66 -17.46
C SER A 6 45.22 8.78 -16.23
N ARG A 7 44.91 9.38 -15.09
CA ARG A 7 45.31 8.96 -13.74
C ARG A 7 44.23 8.06 -13.15
N ILE A 8 44.65 6.87 -12.74
CA ILE A 8 43.85 5.94 -11.94
C ILE A 8 44.09 6.28 -10.45
N PRO A 9 43.05 6.57 -9.63
CA PRO A 9 43.24 6.59 -8.19
C PRO A 9 43.26 5.16 -7.66
N ARG A 10 44.42 4.74 -7.16
CA ARG A 10 44.66 3.48 -6.45
C ARG A 10 44.00 3.56 -5.07
N TRP A 11 42.96 2.75 -4.84
CA TRP A 11 42.31 2.61 -3.54
C TRP A 11 42.89 1.40 -2.80
N PHE A 12 44.02 1.61 -2.11
CA PHE A 12 44.51 0.68 -1.08
C PHE A 12 45.23 1.47 0.01
N GLY A 13 44.64 1.47 1.21
CA GLY A 13 45.23 2.06 2.40
C GLY A 13 44.89 1.25 3.64
N ARG A 14 45.85 0.44 4.10
CA ARG A 14 45.86 -0.29 5.37
C ARG A 14 45.68 0.65 6.57
N ARG A 15 44.98 0.18 7.60
CA ARG A 15 44.91 0.77 8.94
C ARG A 15 46.24 0.59 9.70
N THR A 16 46.60 1.62 10.47
CA THR A 16 47.45 1.52 11.67
C THR A 16 46.84 2.42 12.76
N PRO A 17 46.85 2.03 14.05
CA PRO A 17 46.12 2.74 15.09
C PRO A 17 46.97 3.87 15.68
N ALA A 18 46.34 5.01 15.99
CA ALA A 18 46.93 6.04 16.83
C ALA A 18 45.97 6.34 18.01
N SER A 19 46.52 6.18 19.21
CA SER A 19 45.91 6.53 20.50
C SER A 19 45.94 8.05 20.74
N PRO A 20 45.16 8.59 21.70
CA PRO A 20 44.57 9.92 21.60
C PRO A 20 45.51 11.03 22.09
N ALA A 21 45.52 12.14 21.37
CA ALA A 21 46.00 13.42 21.88
C ALA A 21 44.79 14.35 22.06
N ALA A 22 44.66 14.90 23.26
CA ALA A 22 43.65 15.89 23.60
C ALA A 22 43.87 17.18 22.80
N THR A 23 42.82 17.67 22.16
CA THR A 23 42.84 18.95 21.45
C THR A 23 41.80 19.88 22.06
N THR A 24 42.30 20.96 22.65
CA THR A 24 41.56 22.15 23.09
C THR A 24 40.81 22.79 21.91
N PRO A 25 39.57 23.29 22.07
CA PRO A 25 38.77 23.81 20.95
C PRO A 25 39.32 25.16 20.45
N GLY A 26 39.67 25.21 19.17
CA GLY A 26 40.06 26.45 18.47
C GLY A 26 38.83 27.24 17.98
N PRO A 27 38.93 28.58 17.86
CA PRO A 27 37.83 29.42 17.40
C PRO A 27 37.78 29.44 15.87
N GLY A 28 36.63 29.09 15.28
CA GLY A 28 36.38 29.21 13.84
C GLY A 28 36.02 27.91 13.14
N GLU A 29 35.16 27.06 13.73
CA GLU A 29 34.45 26.07 12.92
C GLU A 29 33.47 26.81 12.01
N THR A 30 33.85 26.93 10.74
CA THR A 30 32.90 27.27 9.68
C THR A 30 31.78 26.23 9.77
N PRO A 31 30.49 26.61 9.79
CA PRO A 31 29.42 25.62 9.91
C PRO A 31 29.62 24.58 8.81
N ALA A 32 29.92 23.34 9.22
CA ALA A 32 30.11 22.24 8.30
C ALA A 32 28.85 22.16 7.41
N GLY A 33 29.06 22.13 6.10
CA GLY A 33 27.96 22.02 5.15
C GLY A 33 27.09 20.78 5.42
N PRO A 34 25.91 20.71 4.80
CA PRO A 34 25.07 19.52 4.89
C PRO A 34 25.89 18.29 4.47
N HIS A 35 25.72 17.20 5.21
CA HIS A 35 26.44 15.95 5.01
C HIS A 35 25.51 14.78 5.33
N THR A 36 25.85 13.60 4.83
CA THR A 36 25.10 12.37 5.07
C THR A 36 25.29 11.93 6.52
N VAL A 37 24.19 11.61 7.19
CA VAL A 37 24.14 11.04 8.54
C VAL A 37 23.47 9.69 8.47
N LEU A 38 23.99 8.74 9.24
CA LEU A 38 23.41 7.41 9.43
C LEU A 38 22.65 7.35 10.75
N GLU A 39 21.36 7.07 10.67
CA GLU A 39 20.50 6.69 11.80
C GLU A 39 20.21 5.18 11.74
N ALA A 40 20.16 4.53 12.91
CA ALA A 40 19.93 3.10 13.03
C ALA A 40 18.82 2.81 14.05
N ASP A 41 17.88 1.95 13.67
CA ASP A 41 16.80 1.44 14.52
C ASP A 41 16.65 -0.07 14.27
N GLY A 42 17.32 -0.87 15.11
CA GLY A 42 17.38 -2.33 14.92
C GLY A 42 18.06 -2.71 13.59
N GLU A 43 17.32 -3.43 12.74
CA GLU A 43 17.77 -3.83 11.38
C GLU A 43 17.40 -2.80 10.29
N ARG A 44 16.99 -1.59 10.69
CA ARG A 44 16.62 -0.50 9.78
C ARG A 44 17.65 0.61 9.87
N PHE A 45 18.13 1.05 8.72
CA PHE A 45 19.15 2.08 8.60
C PHE A 45 18.64 3.19 7.67
N LEU A 46 18.79 4.44 8.09
CA LEU A 46 18.45 5.61 7.30
C LEU A 46 19.70 6.45 7.07
N LEU A 47 20.03 6.67 5.81
CA LEU A 47 21.03 7.65 5.38
C LEU A 47 20.27 8.89 4.93
N HIS A 48 20.42 10.01 5.64
CA HIS A 48 19.72 11.27 5.34
C HIS A 48 20.64 12.48 5.47
N SER A 49 20.16 13.65 5.06
CA SER A 49 20.89 14.91 5.19
C SER A 49 20.91 15.40 6.64
N SER A 50 22.08 15.82 7.15
CA SER A 50 22.23 16.42 8.49
C SER A 50 21.43 17.72 8.68
N ALA A 51 21.03 18.36 7.59
CA ALA A 51 20.15 19.53 7.60
C ALA A 51 18.67 19.16 7.82
N ASP A 52 18.28 17.91 7.57
CA ASP A 52 16.90 17.44 7.73
C ASP A 52 16.75 16.60 9.01
N ARG A 53 16.35 17.29 10.09
CA ARG A 53 16.18 16.70 11.43
C ARG A 53 14.77 16.15 11.69
N ALA A 54 13.83 16.34 10.77
CA ALA A 54 12.43 15.94 10.93
C ALA A 54 11.91 15.28 9.64
N SER A 55 12.71 14.38 9.07
CA SER A 55 12.35 13.69 7.85
C SER A 55 11.12 12.80 8.08
N THR A 56 10.04 13.06 7.33
CA THR A 56 8.88 12.17 7.25
C THR A 56 9.26 10.76 6.79
N VAL A 57 10.39 10.61 6.10
CA VAL A 57 10.94 9.30 5.74
C VAL A 57 11.37 8.54 6.99
N ALA A 58 11.95 9.20 7.99
CA ALA A 58 12.36 8.54 9.24
C ALA A 58 11.18 7.92 10.02
N GLU A 59 10.00 8.56 9.98
CA GLU A 59 8.77 7.95 10.54
C GLU A 59 8.35 6.72 9.74
N LEU A 60 8.34 6.81 8.41
CA LEU A 60 7.96 5.70 7.53
C LEU A 60 8.95 4.53 7.57
N VAL A 61 10.24 4.80 7.80
CA VAL A 61 11.26 3.75 7.97
C VAL A 61 10.91 2.86 9.16
N ARG A 62 10.43 3.43 10.28
CA ARG A 62 10.05 2.64 11.47
C ARG A 62 8.94 1.63 11.19
N ASP A 63 8.05 1.95 10.25
CA ASP A 63 6.94 1.07 9.84
C ASP A 63 7.39 -0.06 8.91
N LEU A 64 8.60 -0.01 8.34
CA LEU A 64 9.08 -1.09 7.46
C LEU A 64 9.19 -2.40 8.25
N PRO A 65 8.83 -3.55 7.65
CA PRO A 65 8.98 -4.83 8.33
C PRO A 65 10.46 -5.11 8.61
N ALA A 66 10.78 -5.46 9.85
CA ALA A 66 12.09 -6.00 10.19
C ALA A 66 12.12 -7.48 9.77
N GLU A 67 13.11 -7.86 8.98
CA GLU A 67 13.35 -9.23 8.55
C GLU A 67 14.72 -9.67 9.08
N PRO A 68 14.76 -10.60 10.05
CA PRO A 68 16.00 -11.07 10.64
C PRO A 68 17.03 -11.49 9.58
N GLY A 69 18.22 -10.90 9.64
CA GLY A 69 19.31 -11.19 8.71
C GLY A 69 19.14 -10.57 7.31
N ARG A 70 18.16 -9.66 7.15
CA ARG A 70 17.89 -8.89 5.93
C ARG A 70 17.63 -7.42 6.26
N PRO A 71 18.64 -6.69 6.74
CA PRO A 71 18.50 -5.28 7.07
C PRO A 71 18.04 -4.41 5.90
N VAL A 72 17.25 -3.39 6.22
CA VAL A 72 16.75 -2.41 5.26
C VAL A 72 17.55 -1.12 5.37
N VAL A 73 18.14 -0.68 4.26
CA VAL A 73 18.96 0.53 4.16
C VAL A 73 18.24 1.53 3.26
N VAL A 74 17.72 2.59 3.85
CA VAL A 74 17.02 3.68 3.15
C VAL A 74 17.97 4.82 2.88
N VAL A 75 18.01 5.29 1.63
CA VAL A 75 18.85 6.41 1.20
C VAL A 75 17.97 7.59 0.81
N ASP A 76 17.88 8.58 1.68
CA ASP A 76 17.14 9.84 1.53
C ASP A 76 18.09 11.03 1.63
N VAL A 77 19.06 11.10 0.70
CA VAL A 77 20.13 12.10 0.73
C VAL A 77 19.99 13.06 -0.44
N THR A 78 19.93 14.36 -0.13
CA THR A 78 19.93 15.43 -1.11
C THR A 78 21.31 15.59 -1.75
N ALA A 79 21.36 16.13 -2.98
CA ALA A 79 22.60 16.20 -3.75
C ALA A 79 23.71 17.02 -3.06
N ASP A 80 23.35 18.04 -2.28
CA ASP A 80 24.25 18.88 -1.50
C ASP A 80 24.83 18.16 -0.26
N ALA A 81 24.12 17.17 0.29
CA ALA A 81 24.55 16.35 1.43
C ALA A 81 25.28 15.06 1.04
N ALA A 82 25.32 14.71 -0.25
CA ALA A 82 25.83 13.43 -0.74
C ALA A 82 27.37 13.29 -0.73
N GLY A 83 28.11 14.31 -0.29
CA GLY A 83 29.57 14.35 -0.35
C GLY A 83 30.27 13.17 0.32
N ASN A 84 29.74 12.69 1.46
CA ASN A 84 30.25 11.54 2.21
C ASN A 84 29.36 10.28 2.11
N LEU A 85 28.34 10.28 1.25
CA LEU A 85 27.38 9.15 1.13
C LEU A 85 28.09 7.82 0.84
N GLY A 86 29.12 7.83 -0.01
CA GLY A 86 29.87 6.63 -0.35
C GLY A 86 30.65 6.04 0.84
N GLU A 87 31.16 6.89 1.74
CA GLU A 87 31.89 6.47 2.93
C GLU A 87 30.93 5.87 3.97
N GLU A 88 29.81 6.53 4.22
CA GLU A 88 28.78 6.05 5.16
C GLU A 88 28.14 4.75 4.68
N LEU A 89 27.70 4.70 3.42
CA LEU A 89 27.11 3.50 2.83
C LEU A 89 28.12 2.35 2.78
N GLY A 90 29.36 2.62 2.37
CA GLY A 90 30.39 1.59 2.30
C GLY A 90 30.82 1.07 3.67
N GLY A 91 30.87 1.96 4.68
CA GLY A 91 31.11 1.60 6.07
C GLY A 91 29.98 0.75 6.65
N LEU A 92 28.72 1.09 6.34
CA LEU A 92 27.55 0.29 6.73
C LEU A 92 27.58 -1.09 6.09
N LEU A 93 27.72 -1.17 4.76
CA LEU A 93 27.78 -2.45 4.04
C LEU A 93 28.95 -3.32 4.53
N GLY A 94 30.09 -2.72 4.88
CA GLY A 94 31.22 -3.44 5.47
C GLY A 94 30.94 -4.03 6.85
N ARG A 95 30.08 -3.39 7.65
CA ARG A 95 29.61 -3.97 8.93
C ARG A 95 28.63 -5.10 8.67
N LEU A 96 27.68 -4.90 7.75
CA LEU A 96 26.67 -5.90 7.41
C LEU A 96 27.29 -7.16 6.79
N SER A 97 28.27 -7.03 5.89
CA SER A 97 28.95 -8.18 5.28
C SER A 97 29.83 -8.96 6.27
N ALA A 98 30.25 -8.33 7.37
CA ALA A 98 31.03 -8.98 8.42
C ALA A 98 30.16 -9.70 9.45
N ASP A 99 28.85 -9.44 9.48
CA ASP A 99 27.90 -10.09 10.37
C ASP A 99 27.44 -11.43 9.76
N PRO A 100 27.75 -12.58 10.38
CA PRO A 100 27.32 -13.89 9.86
C PRO A 100 25.81 -14.10 9.83
N ALA A 101 25.04 -13.31 10.60
CA ALA A 101 23.58 -13.37 10.58
C ALA A 101 22.98 -12.64 9.36
N CYS A 102 23.76 -11.76 8.71
CA CYS A 102 23.32 -10.99 7.56
C CYS A 102 23.50 -11.78 6.27
N SER A 103 22.39 -12.10 5.62
CA SER A 103 22.38 -12.85 4.35
C SER A 103 22.22 -11.95 3.12
N ALA A 104 21.54 -10.82 3.27
CA ALA A 104 21.28 -9.85 2.21
C ALA A 104 21.01 -8.47 2.82
N ALA A 105 21.14 -7.40 2.04
CA ALA A 105 20.68 -6.07 2.42
C ALA A 105 19.69 -5.52 1.40
N ARG A 106 18.58 -4.96 1.88
CA ARG A 106 17.59 -4.28 1.03
C ARG A 106 17.92 -2.80 0.93
N LEU A 107 18.44 -2.38 -0.22
CA LEU A 107 18.81 -1.01 -0.51
C LEU A 107 17.63 -0.25 -1.14
N VAL A 108 16.93 0.53 -0.31
CA VAL A 108 15.86 1.45 -0.73
C VAL A 108 16.50 2.73 -1.27
N MET A 109 16.97 2.67 -2.51
CA MET A 109 17.56 3.79 -3.25
C MET A 109 17.03 3.77 -4.68
N SER A 110 16.23 4.77 -5.05
CA SER A 110 15.61 4.89 -6.38
C SER A 110 16.62 4.67 -7.52
N GLY A 111 16.32 3.73 -8.41
CA GLY A 111 17.16 3.45 -9.58
C GLY A 111 18.49 2.75 -9.30
N ALA A 112 18.76 2.27 -8.09
CA ALA A 112 20.01 1.56 -7.79
C ALA A 112 20.18 0.25 -8.59
N ALA A 113 19.09 -0.34 -9.07
CA ALA A 113 19.07 -1.48 -9.98
C ALA A 113 19.01 -1.10 -11.47
N ALA A 114 18.94 0.20 -11.81
CA ALA A 114 18.90 0.63 -13.21
C ALA A 114 20.22 0.31 -13.92
N ALA A 115 20.16 -0.47 -14.98
CA ALA A 115 21.30 -0.74 -15.85
C ALA A 115 21.44 0.36 -16.92
N THR A 116 22.68 0.70 -17.28
CA THR A 116 22.97 1.47 -18.49
C THR A 116 23.82 0.62 -19.43
N ALA A 117 23.83 0.95 -20.72
CA ALA A 117 24.59 0.19 -21.73
C ALA A 117 26.10 0.09 -21.42
N GLU A 118 26.63 1.01 -20.62
CA GLU A 118 28.07 1.15 -20.34
C GLU A 118 28.46 0.75 -18.92
N ARG A 119 27.50 0.46 -18.03
CA ARG A 119 27.80 0.21 -16.62
C ARG A 119 26.83 -0.77 -15.97
N LEU A 120 27.40 -1.69 -15.19
CA LEU A 120 26.64 -2.52 -14.26
C LEU A 120 25.82 -1.64 -13.29
N PRO A 121 24.61 -2.07 -12.92
CA PRO A 121 23.81 -1.40 -11.89
C PRO A 121 24.63 -1.13 -10.62
N LEU A 122 24.29 -0.05 -9.92
CA LEU A 122 24.96 0.29 -8.65
C LEU A 122 24.85 -0.89 -7.67
N ALA A 123 23.66 -1.48 -7.55
CA ALA A 123 23.41 -2.60 -6.65
C ALA A 123 24.29 -3.82 -6.95
N GLN A 124 24.50 -4.20 -8.23
CA GLN A 124 25.43 -5.29 -8.59
C GLN A 124 26.85 -4.96 -8.15
N ARG A 125 27.31 -3.73 -8.39
CA ARG A 125 28.66 -3.30 -7.99
C ARG A 125 28.85 -3.32 -6.47
N LEU A 126 27.81 -2.99 -5.71
CA LEU A 126 27.82 -3.10 -4.25
C LEU A 126 27.80 -4.58 -3.83
N ALA A 127 26.99 -5.43 -4.46
CA ALA A 127 26.99 -6.86 -4.16
C ALA A 127 28.38 -7.49 -4.36
N ASP A 128 29.01 -7.21 -5.50
CA ASP A 128 30.35 -7.73 -5.83
C ASP A 128 31.43 -7.21 -4.86
N ALA A 129 31.38 -5.93 -4.50
CA ALA A 129 32.42 -5.31 -3.66
C ALA A 129 32.36 -5.76 -2.19
N TRP A 130 31.17 -6.03 -1.66
CA TRP A 130 30.97 -6.44 -0.26
C TRP A 130 30.66 -7.93 -0.10
N GLN A 131 30.58 -8.70 -1.19
CA GLN A 131 30.23 -10.13 -1.18
C GLN A 131 28.93 -10.40 -0.41
N LEU A 132 27.94 -9.55 -0.64
CA LEU A 132 26.64 -9.55 0.05
C LEU A 132 25.52 -9.43 -0.99
N ASP A 133 24.45 -10.22 -0.84
CA ASP A 133 23.28 -10.07 -1.71
C ASP A 133 22.63 -8.69 -1.50
N ILE A 134 22.33 -7.97 -2.58
CA ILE A 134 21.67 -6.65 -2.52
C ILE A 134 20.31 -6.72 -3.22
N GLU A 135 19.24 -6.32 -2.54
CA GLU A 135 17.91 -6.11 -3.14
C GLU A 135 17.67 -4.63 -3.39
N ALA A 136 17.41 -4.20 -4.63
CA ALA A 136 17.31 -2.78 -4.98
C ALA A 136 16.26 -2.49 -6.08
N PRO A 137 15.67 -1.28 -6.12
CA PRO A 137 14.69 -0.90 -7.12
C PRO A 137 15.34 -0.35 -8.40
N ASP A 138 14.73 -0.61 -9.57
CA ASP A 138 15.22 -0.17 -10.89
C ASP A 138 14.68 1.19 -11.32
N ALA A 139 13.68 1.71 -10.60
CA ALA A 139 13.02 2.98 -10.88
C ALA A 139 12.66 3.68 -9.56
N PRO A 140 12.01 4.87 -9.59
CA PRO A 140 11.59 5.56 -8.38
C PRO A 140 10.73 4.68 -7.47
N ILE A 141 11.08 4.68 -6.19
CA ILE A 141 10.40 3.90 -5.15
C ILE A 141 9.51 4.77 -4.28
N VAL A 142 8.39 4.21 -3.85
CA VAL A 142 7.41 4.83 -2.97
C VAL A 142 7.26 3.96 -1.73
N LEU A 143 7.43 4.57 -0.55
CA LEU A 143 6.98 3.97 0.71
C LEU A 143 5.47 4.13 0.80
N VAL A 144 4.76 3.02 0.95
CA VAL A 144 3.30 3.01 1.09
C VAL A 144 2.91 2.73 2.54
N PRO A 145 1.79 3.30 3.01
CA PRO A 145 1.31 3.08 4.37
C PRO A 145 1.24 1.58 4.73
N GLY A 146 1.65 1.24 5.96
CA GLY A 146 1.75 -0.15 6.42
C GLY A 146 3.09 -0.83 6.11
N GLY A 147 4.15 -0.06 5.84
CA GLY A 147 5.51 -0.57 5.71
C GLY A 147 5.82 -1.23 4.36
N GLY A 148 4.98 -1.02 3.34
CA GLY A 148 5.21 -1.55 2.01
C GLY A 148 6.11 -0.64 1.17
N LEU A 149 6.82 -1.23 0.22
CA LEU A 149 7.60 -0.53 -0.78
C LEU A 149 7.11 -0.88 -2.17
N TYR A 150 6.92 0.13 -3.02
CA TYR A 150 6.38 -0.04 -4.36
C TYR A 150 7.18 0.73 -5.42
N VAL A 151 7.46 0.07 -6.54
CA VAL A 151 8.02 0.70 -7.74
C VAL A 151 6.90 0.93 -8.74
N ALA A 152 6.54 2.19 -8.98
CA ALA A 152 5.36 2.55 -9.77
C ALA A 152 5.54 2.35 -11.28
N GLU A 153 6.74 2.68 -11.78
CA GLU A 153 7.07 2.67 -13.20
C GLU A 153 8.32 1.82 -13.41
N PRO A 154 8.23 0.50 -13.21
CA PRO A 154 9.38 -0.39 -13.36
C PRO A 154 9.88 -0.36 -14.81
N THR A 155 11.20 -0.48 -14.97
CA THR A 155 11.84 -0.42 -16.30
C THR A 155 11.42 -1.58 -17.21
N THR A 156 11.00 -2.69 -16.60
CA THR A 156 10.49 -3.87 -17.29
C THR A 156 9.20 -4.36 -16.62
N ARG A 157 8.39 -5.10 -17.36
CA ARG A 157 7.11 -5.63 -16.86
C ARG A 157 7.24 -6.57 -15.67
N ALA A 158 8.34 -7.31 -15.58
CA ALA A 158 8.64 -8.21 -14.46
C ALA A 158 9.51 -7.54 -13.37
N GLY A 159 10.02 -6.33 -13.65
CA GLY A 159 10.97 -5.60 -12.81
C GLY A 159 10.32 -4.82 -11.68
N GLY A 160 10.98 -3.73 -11.29
CA GLY A 160 10.74 -3.03 -10.04
C GLY A 160 11.88 -3.33 -9.10
N TRP A 161 11.73 -4.36 -8.28
CA TRP A 161 12.80 -4.86 -7.42
C TRP A 161 13.61 -5.96 -8.05
N TRP A 162 14.90 -5.96 -7.74
CA TRP A 162 15.89 -6.91 -8.24
C TRP A 162 16.79 -7.37 -7.10
N ARG A 163 17.16 -8.64 -7.10
CA ARG A 163 18.22 -9.21 -6.26
C ARG A 163 19.50 -9.34 -7.08
N PHE A 164 20.58 -8.89 -6.50
CA PHE A 164 21.93 -8.98 -7.05
C PHE A 164 22.79 -9.83 -6.12
N THR A 165 23.19 -11.00 -6.60
CA THR A 165 24.13 -11.88 -5.91
C THR A 165 25.53 -11.62 -6.44
N PRO A 166 26.59 -11.67 -5.61
CA PRO A 166 27.96 -11.44 -6.07
C PRO A 166 28.34 -12.34 -7.26
N GLY A 167 28.74 -11.72 -8.38
CA GLY A 167 29.09 -12.39 -9.63
C GLY A 167 27.95 -13.16 -10.33
N GLY A 168 26.72 -13.07 -9.81
CA GLY A 168 25.54 -13.72 -10.36
C GLY A 168 24.74 -12.83 -11.32
N GLU A 169 23.80 -13.45 -12.02
CA GLU A 169 22.83 -12.71 -12.85
C GLU A 169 21.74 -12.08 -11.96
N PRO A 170 21.27 -10.86 -12.26
CA PRO A 170 20.19 -10.22 -11.51
C PRO A 170 18.87 -11.01 -11.57
N GLU A 171 18.23 -11.19 -10.42
CA GLU A 171 16.93 -11.88 -10.29
C GLU A 171 15.81 -10.85 -10.05
N ALA A 172 14.77 -10.86 -10.89
CA ALA A 172 13.62 -9.97 -10.70
C ALA A 172 12.72 -10.45 -9.54
N LEU A 173 12.43 -9.54 -8.60
CA LEU A 173 11.56 -9.78 -7.44
C LEU A 173 10.14 -9.21 -7.62
N GLY A 174 9.95 -8.32 -8.59
CA GLY A 174 8.68 -7.67 -8.94
C GLY A 174 8.49 -6.30 -8.29
N ALA A 175 7.31 -5.70 -8.45
CA ALA A 175 7.11 -4.28 -8.12
C ALA A 175 6.91 -3.96 -6.63
N ARG A 176 6.58 -4.93 -5.77
CA ARG A 176 6.29 -4.72 -4.34
C ARG A 176 7.25 -5.49 -3.45
N MET A 177 7.58 -4.89 -2.32
CA MET A 177 8.31 -5.50 -1.21
C MET A 177 7.64 -5.12 0.14
N PRO A 178 7.30 -6.10 1.00
CA PRO A 178 7.26 -7.54 0.75
C PRO A 178 6.36 -7.91 -0.44
N ALA A 179 6.69 -9.00 -1.13
CA ALA A 179 5.92 -9.43 -2.30
C ALA A 179 4.62 -10.14 -1.83
N PRO A 180 3.43 -9.60 -2.12
CA PRO A 180 2.19 -10.30 -1.82
C PRO A 180 2.05 -11.54 -2.70
N ARG A 181 1.31 -12.56 -2.24
CA ARG A 181 1.21 -13.86 -2.94
C ARG A 181 0.68 -13.74 -4.37
N TRP A 182 -0.13 -12.72 -4.62
CA TRP A 182 -0.71 -12.43 -5.93
C TRP A 182 0.23 -11.72 -6.90
N GLN A 183 1.38 -11.17 -6.47
CA GLN A 183 2.29 -10.37 -7.32
C GLN A 183 2.71 -11.11 -8.60
N ARG A 184 3.11 -12.38 -8.46
CA ARG A 184 3.57 -13.17 -9.61
C ARG A 184 2.47 -13.42 -10.63
N ALA A 185 1.24 -13.62 -10.19
CA ALA A 185 0.10 -13.78 -11.09
C ALA A 185 -0.28 -12.44 -11.74
N LEU A 186 -0.17 -11.33 -11.00
CA LEU A 186 -0.47 -9.99 -11.50
C LEU A 186 0.42 -9.57 -12.66
N ALA A 187 1.68 -10.01 -12.69
CA ALA A 187 2.60 -9.76 -13.81
C ALA A 187 2.07 -10.27 -15.17
N ARG A 188 1.12 -11.21 -15.18
CA ARG A 188 0.48 -11.77 -16.39
C ARG A 188 -0.77 -11.02 -16.84
N VAL A 189 -1.28 -10.07 -16.05
CA VAL A 189 -2.54 -9.36 -16.34
C VAL A 189 -2.31 -8.23 -17.34
N PRO A 190 -2.98 -8.20 -18.50
CA PRO A 190 -2.82 -7.11 -19.47
C PRO A 190 -3.17 -5.75 -18.83
N LEU A 191 -2.34 -4.75 -19.08
CA LEU A 191 -2.51 -3.38 -18.59
C LEU A 191 -2.75 -2.45 -19.79
N GLY A 192 -3.31 -1.27 -19.54
CA GLY A 192 -3.63 -0.29 -20.57
C GLY A 192 -5.12 -0.20 -20.86
N ALA A 193 -5.47 0.18 -22.09
CA ALA A 193 -6.85 0.39 -22.49
C ALA A 193 -7.68 -0.91 -22.46
N LEU A 194 -8.88 -0.82 -21.94
CA LEU A 194 -9.87 -1.89 -21.89
C LEU A 194 -11.26 -1.26 -22.09
N GLY A 195 -11.79 -1.37 -23.31
CA GLY A 195 -13.04 -0.73 -23.70
C GLY A 195 -13.04 0.78 -23.41
N GLY A 196 -13.98 1.23 -22.59
CA GLY A 196 -14.11 2.62 -22.14
C GLY A 196 -13.19 3.00 -20.98
N CYS A 197 -12.38 2.06 -20.48
CA CYS A 197 -11.55 2.20 -19.31
C CYS A 197 -10.04 1.99 -19.57
N VAL A 198 -9.24 2.26 -18.55
CA VAL A 198 -7.79 2.01 -18.50
C VAL A 198 -7.48 1.24 -17.21
N VAL A 199 -6.71 0.17 -17.34
CA VAL A 199 -6.21 -0.67 -16.25
C VAL A 199 -4.75 -0.36 -16.00
N GLN A 200 -4.38 -0.13 -14.74
CA GLN A 200 -2.99 0.08 -14.32
C GLN A 200 -2.72 -0.59 -12.97
N GLN A 201 -1.45 -0.85 -12.66
CA GLN A 201 -1.07 -1.33 -11.34
C GLN A 201 -0.99 -0.19 -10.33
N ILE A 202 -1.38 -0.49 -9.10
CA ILE A 202 -1.24 0.37 -7.91
C ILE A 202 -0.68 -0.48 -6.75
N PRO A 203 -0.16 0.08 -5.66
CA PRO A 203 0.42 -0.71 -4.58
C PRO A 203 -0.46 -1.86 -4.08
N ALA A 204 -1.76 -1.62 -3.85
CA ALA A 204 -2.68 -2.64 -3.34
C ALA A 204 -3.25 -3.60 -4.40
N GLY A 205 -2.90 -3.45 -5.68
CA GLY A 205 -3.39 -4.28 -6.77
C GLY A 205 -3.53 -3.55 -8.10
N LEU A 206 -4.76 -3.35 -8.53
CA LEU A 206 -5.12 -2.75 -9.82
C LEU A 206 -6.03 -1.54 -9.64
N SER A 207 -5.99 -0.61 -10.60
CA SER A 207 -6.95 0.47 -10.75
C SER A 207 -7.59 0.39 -12.13
N LEU A 208 -8.92 0.38 -12.16
CA LEU A 208 -9.76 0.53 -13.35
C LEU A 208 -10.40 1.93 -13.31
N ARG A 209 -10.18 2.73 -14.35
CA ARG A 209 -10.68 4.10 -14.44
C ARG A 209 -11.18 4.41 -15.84
N PRO A 210 -12.10 5.37 -16.05
CA PRO A 210 -12.52 5.76 -17.38
C PRO A 210 -11.35 6.27 -18.22
N ALA A 211 -11.41 6.03 -19.53
CA ALA A 211 -10.47 6.57 -20.49
C ALA A 211 -10.49 8.11 -20.43
N GLY A 212 -9.32 8.73 -20.44
CA GLY A 212 -9.16 10.18 -20.28
C GLY A 212 -9.09 10.67 -18.82
N ALA A 213 -9.41 9.84 -17.82
CA ALA A 213 -9.08 10.17 -16.43
C ALA A 213 -7.56 10.24 -16.24
N ALA A 214 -7.09 11.08 -15.31
CA ALA A 214 -5.68 11.14 -14.97
C ALA A 214 -5.20 9.81 -14.37
N ALA A 215 -3.93 9.46 -14.62
CA ALA A 215 -3.29 8.37 -13.91
C ALA A 215 -3.07 8.77 -12.44
N PRO A 216 -3.31 7.86 -11.47
CA PRO A 216 -3.06 8.11 -10.07
C PRO A 216 -1.62 8.46 -9.82
N ARG A 217 -1.41 9.52 -9.06
CA ARG A 217 -0.08 10.00 -8.67
C ARG A 217 0.30 9.51 -7.29
N THR A 218 1.60 9.52 -7.02
CA THR A 218 2.11 9.34 -5.66
C THR A 218 1.49 10.39 -4.74
N GLY A 219 1.05 9.96 -3.55
CA GLY A 219 0.30 10.80 -2.60
C GLY A 219 -1.22 10.80 -2.77
N GLU A 220 -1.76 10.22 -3.84
CA GLU A 220 -3.22 10.03 -3.98
C GLU A 220 -3.70 8.75 -3.27
N LEU A 221 -5.01 8.65 -3.02
CA LEU A 221 -5.63 7.55 -2.27
C LEU A 221 -5.28 6.15 -2.81
N ALA A 222 -5.09 6.01 -4.12
CA ALA A 222 -4.69 4.75 -4.75
C ALA A 222 -3.34 4.19 -4.23
N TYR A 223 -2.47 5.07 -3.73
CA TYR A 223 -1.18 4.71 -3.11
C TYR A 223 -1.25 4.55 -1.59
N ALA A 224 -2.36 4.95 -0.96
CA ALA A 224 -2.57 4.84 0.48
C ALA A 224 -3.32 3.56 0.91
N LEU A 225 -3.82 2.78 -0.05
CA LEU A 225 -4.57 1.55 0.22
C LEU A 225 -3.68 0.47 0.86
N ALA A 226 -4.25 -0.29 1.79
CA ALA A 226 -3.58 -1.42 2.41
C ALA A 226 -3.23 -2.49 1.37
N VAL A 227 -1.98 -2.92 1.36
CA VAL A 227 -1.52 -4.07 0.55
C VAL A 227 -1.81 -5.35 1.34
N HIS A 228 -2.87 -6.07 0.96
CA HIS A 228 -3.22 -7.34 1.61
C HIS A 228 -2.40 -8.49 1.02
N PRO A 229 -1.80 -9.38 1.85
CA PRO A 229 -0.88 -10.42 1.36
C PRO A 229 -1.57 -11.46 0.47
N GLU A 230 -2.85 -11.75 0.75
CA GLU A 230 -3.65 -12.77 0.06
C GLU A 230 -4.71 -12.22 -0.90
N ARG A 231 -5.06 -10.92 -0.80
CA ARG A 231 -6.20 -10.33 -1.51
C ARG A 231 -5.73 -9.20 -2.40
N LEU A 232 -6.15 -9.21 -3.66
CA LEU A 232 -5.88 -8.13 -4.61
C LEU A 232 -7.03 -7.12 -4.54
N THR A 233 -6.70 -5.85 -4.32
CA THR A 233 -7.70 -4.78 -4.39
C THR A 233 -7.77 -4.25 -5.82
N LEU A 234 -8.97 -4.29 -6.41
CA LEU A 234 -9.27 -3.62 -7.67
C LEU A 234 -10.04 -2.33 -7.38
N LEU A 235 -9.35 -1.21 -7.47
CA LEU A 235 -9.90 0.13 -7.27
C LEU A 235 -10.67 0.55 -8.53
N VAL A 236 -11.98 0.76 -8.41
CA VAL A 236 -12.85 1.10 -9.53
C VAL A 236 -13.31 2.55 -9.41
N SER A 237 -12.87 3.37 -10.36
CA SER A 237 -13.39 4.72 -10.54
C SER A 237 -14.43 4.72 -11.67
N SER A 238 -15.54 5.41 -11.45
CA SER A 238 -16.73 5.39 -12.31
C SER A 238 -17.16 6.79 -12.78
N ARG A 239 -16.55 7.85 -12.23
CA ARG A 239 -16.86 9.25 -12.48
C ARG A 239 -16.63 9.58 -13.95
N GLY A 240 -17.71 9.95 -14.63
CA GLY A 240 -17.70 10.28 -16.06
C GLY A 240 -17.95 9.11 -17.01
N ALA A 241 -18.18 7.90 -16.51
CA ALA A 241 -18.59 6.75 -17.32
C ALA A 241 -19.99 6.24 -16.91
N SER A 242 -20.64 5.49 -17.82
CA SER A 242 -21.90 4.80 -17.55
C SER A 242 -21.66 3.56 -16.68
N GLU A 243 -22.61 3.25 -15.78
CA GLU A 243 -22.51 2.08 -14.91
C GLU A 243 -22.44 0.76 -15.71
N GLU A 244 -23.20 0.68 -16.80
CA GLU A 244 -23.22 -0.47 -17.70
C GLU A 244 -21.87 -0.68 -18.41
N GLY A 245 -21.29 0.38 -18.98
CA GLY A 245 -19.99 0.29 -19.66
C GLY A 245 -18.87 -0.10 -18.69
N ILE A 246 -18.90 0.42 -17.45
CA ILE A 246 -17.96 0.01 -16.41
C ILE A 246 -18.16 -1.46 -16.04
N ALA A 247 -19.40 -1.93 -15.92
CA ALA A 247 -19.70 -3.32 -15.61
C ALA A 247 -19.18 -4.27 -16.71
N GLU A 248 -19.35 -3.91 -17.98
CA GLU A 248 -18.82 -4.69 -19.12
C GLU A 248 -17.29 -4.74 -19.12
N ASP A 249 -16.62 -3.60 -18.97
CA ASP A 249 -15.16 -3.52 -18.91
C ASP A 249 -14.61 -4.28 -17.69
N LEU A 250 -15.26 -4.14 -16.54
CA LEU A 250 -14.89 -4.83 -15.31
C LEU A 250 -15.10 -6.35 -15.42
N ALA A 251 -16.21 -6.81 -16.00
CA ALA A 251 -16.44 -8.22 -16.26
C ALA A 251 -15.37 -8.78 -17.22
N THR A 252 -15.03 -8.04 -18.27
CA THR A 252 -13.97 -8.41 -19.21
C THR A 252 -12.61 -8.53 -18.52
N LEU A 253 -12.26 -7.58 -17.65
CA LEU A 253 -11.03 -7.65 -16.85
C LEU A 253 -11.00 -8.90 -15.97
N LEU A 254 -12.06 -9.12 -15.18
CA LEU A 254 -12.13 -10.23 -14.22
C LEU A 254 -12.13 -11.60 -14.93
N ALA A 255 -12.82 -11.72 -16.07
CA ALA A 255 -12.77 -12.91 -16.92
C ALA A 255 -11.34 -13.19 -17.42
N GLY A 256 -10.58 -12.15 -17.75
CA GLY A 256 -9.19 -12.23 -18.23
C GLY A 256 -8.13 -12.47 -17.14
N LEU A 257 -8.48 -12.36 -15.85
CA LEU A 257 -7.51 -12.59 -14.77
C LEU A 257 -7.07 -14.06 -14.68
N PRO A 258 -5.81 -14.36 -14.30
CA PRO A 258 -5.41 -15.70 -13.88
C PRO A 258 -6.35 -16.28 -12.80
N ALA A 259 -6.58 -17.59 -12.83
CA ALA A 259 -7.54 -18.25 -11.94
C ALA A 259 -7.23 -18.04 -10.46
N GLU A 260 -5.95 -17.94 -10.11
CA GLU A 260 -5.50 -17.67 -8.74
C GLU A 260 -5.89 -16.25 -8.27
N LEU A 261 -5.95 -15.29 -9.19
CA LEU A 261 -6.38 -13.91 -8.88
C LEU A 261 -7.89 -13.80 -8.78
N ARG A 262 -8.66 -14.48 -9.64
CA ARG A 262 -10.14 -14.37 -9.64
C ARG A 262 -10.77 -14.64 -8.27
N ARG A 263 -10.18 -15.54 -7.48
CA ARG A 263 -10.66 -15.90 -6.13
C ARG A 263 -10.20 -14.95 -5.02
N SER A 264 -9.24 -14.07 -5.31
CA SER A 264 -8.61 -13.18 -4.33
C SER A 264 -8.89 -11.70 -4.61
N VAL A 265 -9.61 -11.39 -5.69
CA VAL A 265 -9.98 -10.00 -6.03
C VAL A 265 -11.17 -9.55 -5.21
N ARG A 266 -11.06 -8.34 -4.68
CA ARG A 266 -12.17 -7.56 -4.13
C ARG A 266 -12.25 -6.20 -4.81
N LEU A 267 -13.46 -5.71 -5.01
CA LEU A 267 -13.70 -4.40 -5.60
C LEU A 267 -13.72 -3.32 -4.52
N ALA A 268 -13.11 -2.16 -4.78
CA ALA A 268 -13.16 -1.01 -3.87
C ALA A 268 -13.52 0.28 -4.62
N PRO A 269 -14.37 1.16 -4.05
CA PRO A 269 -14.82 2.40 -4.70
C PRO A 269 -13.70 3.46 -4.75
N GLY A 270 -13.30 3.87 -5.95
CA GLY A 270 -12.21 4.84 -6.16
C GLY A 270 -12.60 6.32 -6.15
N ASP A 271 -13.89 6.65 -6.24
CA ASP A 271 -14.37 8.02 -6.47
C ASP A 271 -15.63 8.39 -5.65
N GLY A 272 -15.90 7.61 -4.61
CA GLY A 272 -17.04 7.79 -3.72
C GLY A 272 -18.38 7.37 -4.33
N ARG A 273 -18.45 6.74 -5.51
CA ARG A 273 -19.69 6.11 -5.98
C ARG A 273 -19.93 4.76 -5.33
N ASP A 274 -21.20 4.39 -5.26
CA ASP A 274 -21.60 3.06 -4.79
C ASP A 274 -21.36 2.03 -5.91
N LEU A 275 -20.45 1.08 -5.67
CA LEU A 275 -20.14 0.03 -6.63
C LEU A 275 -21.12 -1.15 -6.62
N LEU A 276 -22.07 -1.20 -5.69
CA LEU A 276 -22.96 -2.36 -5.56
C LEU A 276 -23.76 -2.66 -6.84
N PRO A 277 -24.41 -1.66 -7.48
CA PRO A 277 -25.16 -1.92 -8.72
C PRO A 277 -24.26 -2.44 -9.86
N VAL A 278 -23.06 -1.86 -10.00
CA VAL A 278 -22.07 -2.30 -10.99
C VAL A 278 -21.63 -3.74 -10.71
N ALA A 279 -21.33 -4.07 -9.45
CA ALA A 279 -20.89 -5.41 -9.07
C ALA A 279 -21.98 -6.47 -9.21
N GLU A 280 -23.24 -6.11 -8.98
CA GLU A 280 -24.41 -6.95 -9.27
C GLU A 280 -24.52 -7.26 -10.76
N THR A 281 -24.35 -6.27 -11.64
CA THR A 281 -24.31 -6.49 -13.09
C THR A 281 -23.12 -7.38 -13.49
N VAL A 282 -21.95 -7.15 -12.91
CA VAL A 282 -20.76 -7.99 -13.17
C VAL A 282 -20.96 -9.43 -12.70
N ALA A 283 -21.58 -9.64 -11.54
CA ALA A 283 -21.89 -10.98 -11.04
C ALA A 283 -22.77 -11.74 -12.02
N ASP A 284 -23.79 -11.08 -12.59
CA ASP A 284 -24.66 -11.68 -13.61
C ASP A 284 -23.89 -11.98 -14.90
N LEU A 285 -23.08 -11.05 -15.40
CA LEU A 285 -22.29 -11.22 -16.62
C LEU A 285 -21.29 -12.39 -16.51
N LEU A 286 -20.73 -12.61 -15.32
CA LEU A 286 -19.73 -13.67 -15.09
C LEU A 286 -20.34 -14.98 -14.58
N GLY A 287 -21.57 -14.95 -14.07
CA GLY A 287 -22.17 -16.09 -13.37
C GLY A 287 -21.42 -16.48 -12.09
N THR A 288 -20.74 -15.52 -11.45
CA THR A 288 -19.90 -15.78 -10.26
C THR A 288 -20.15 -14.75 -9.16
N GLU A 289 -19.89 -15.14 -7.91
CA GLU A 289 -19.93 -14.22 -6.78
C GLU A 289 -18.83 -13.15 -6.88
N ILE A 290 -19.16 -11.92 -6.49
CA ILE A 290 -18.26 -10.77 -6.51
C ILE A 290 -18.21 -10.12 -5.12
N GLU A 291 -17.03 -10.01 -4.53
CA GLU A 291 -16.83 -9.28 -3.27
C GLU A 291 -16.61 -7.79 -3.53
N VAL A 292 -17.34 -6.95 -2.78
CA VAL A 292 -17.27 -5.48 -2.86
C VAL A 292 -17.04 -4.91 -1.48
N CYS A 293 -15.97 -4.13 -1.33
CA CYS A 293 -15.75 -3.31 -0.14
C CYS A 293 -16.78 -2.17 -0.09
N THR A 294 -17.32 -1.90 1.10
CA THR A 294 -18.23 -0.77 1.32
C THR A 294 -17.53 0.60 1.27
N GLY A 295 -16.20 0.60 1.36
CA GLY A 295 -15.33 1.76 1.28
C GLY A 295 -13.89 1.37 0.92
N LEU A 296 -12.93 2.22 1.26
CA LEU A 296 -11.52 1.99 0.94
C LEU A 296 -10.78 1.28 2.08
N PRO A 297 -10.03 0.20 1.80
CA PRO A 297 -9.20 -0.47 2.79
C PRO A 297 -7.91 0.34 3.05
N PHE A 298 -7.73 0.81 4.28
CA PHE A 298 -6.51 1.48 4.74
C PHE A 298 -5.80 0.64 5.79
N PRO A 299 -4.46 0.75 5.90
CA PRO A 299 -3.74 0.07 6.97
C PRO A 299 -4.21 0.60 8.33
N LEU A 300 -4.28 -0.30 9.31
CA LEU A 300 -4.55 0.07 10.69
C LEU A 300 -3.25 0.61 11.32
N PRO A 301 -3.26 1.81 11.94
CA PRO A 301 -2.04 2.43 12.47
C PRO A 301 -1.33 1.63 13.58
N ASP A 302 -2.09 0.85 14.37
CA ASP A 302 -1.59 0.16 15.56
C ASP A 302 -2.04 -1.30 15.60
N GLY A 303 -1.64 -2.09 14.60
CA GLY A 303 -1.79 -3.55 14.70
C GLY A 303 -0.94 -4.08 15.86
N ALA A 304 -1.52 -4.89 16.75
CA ALA A 304 -0.76 -5.61 17.76
C ALA A 304 0.42 -6.37 17.10
N PRO A 305 1.59 -6.50 17.74
CA PRO A 305 2.71 -7.26 17.17
C PRO A 305 2.24 -8.69 16.81
N GLY A 306 2.27 -9.01 15.51
CA GLY A 306 1.70 -10.24 14.93
C GLY A 306 0.44 -10.04 14.06
N ALA A 307 -0.22 -8.87 14.15
CA ALA A 307 -1.29 -8.42 13.27
C ALA A 307 -0.74 -7.63 12.06
N ALA A 308 0.40 -8.06 11.53
CA ALA A 308 0.90 -7.56 10.26
C ALA A 308 -0.23 -7.70 9.24
N HIS A 309 -0.52 -6.63 8.49
CA HIS A 309 -1.61 -6.54 7.49
C HIS A 309 -3.03 -6.30 8.04
N ALA A 310 -3.19 -5.85 9.29
CA ALA A 310 -4.48 -5.36 9.77
C ALA A 310 -4.92 -4.14 8.94
N GLU A 311 -6.15 -4.18 8.42
CA GLU A 311 -6.74 -3.11 7.64
C GLU A 311 -8.11 -2.71 8.20
N SER A 312 -8.43 -1.43 8.07
CA SER A 312 -9.76 -0.88 8.33
C SER A 312 -10.34 -0.36 7.02
N VAL A 313 -11.56 -0.78 6.69
CA VAL A 313 -12.31 -0.18 5.59
C VAL A 313 -12.89 1.14 6.08
N ARG A 314 -12.62 2.25 5.40
CA ARG A 314 -13.23 3.56 5.68
C ARG A 314 -14.21 3.93 4.59
N LEU A 315 -15.36 4.46 4.97
CA LEU A 315 -16.37 4.91 4.02
C LEU A 315 -15.92 6.21 3.34
N ASN A 316 -16.32 6.40 2.09
CA ASN A 316 -16.01 7.60 1.33
C ASN A 316 -17.17 8.61 1.35
N SER A 317 -16.83 9.89 1.47
CA SER A 317 -17.78 10.99 1.27
C SER A 317 -18.27 11.03 -0.19
N SER A 318 -19.23 11.92 -0.49
CA SER A 318 -19.65 12.17 -1.87
C SER A 318 -18.51 12.69 -2.75
N GLU A 319 -17.55 13.39 -2.14
CA GLU A 319 -16.39 13.94 -2.83
C GLU A 319 -15.31 12.88 -3.10
N GLY A 320 -15.34 11.75 -2.38
CA GLY A 320 -14.37 10.67 -2.46
C GLY A 320 -13.40 10.60 -1.28
N GLU A 321 -13.56 11.48 -0.29
CA GLU A 321 -12.67 11.55 0.87
C GLU A 321 -12.99 10.45 1.91
N PRO A 322 -11.98 9.77 2.48
CA PRO A 322 -12.18 8.81 3.56
C PRO A 322 -12.76 9.48 4.82
N THR A 323 -13.72 8.82 5.45
CA THR A 323 -14.42 9.33 6.64
C THR A 323 -14.24 8.38 7.83
N TRP A 324 -15.32 7.78 8.33
CA TRP A 324 -15.34 6.86 9.45
C TRP A 324 -15.08 5.39 9.05
N PRO A 325 -14.66 4.53 10.00
CA PRO A 325 -14.59 3.09 9.78
C PRO A 325 -15.96 2.50 9.42
N ALA A 326 -15.98 1.60 8.44
CA ALA A 326 -17.19 0.89 8.03
C ALA A 326 -17.42 -0.30 8.97
N LEU A 327 -18.60 -0.35 9.61
CA LEU A 327 -19.03 -1.50 10.44
C LEU A 327 -19.21 -2.75 9.57
N LEU A 328 -19.81 -2.61 8.40
CA LEU A 328 -19.81 -3.64 7.36
C LEU A 328 -18.67 -3.32 6.39
N ALA A 329 -17.61 -4.13 6.38
CA ALA A 329 -16.40 -3.89 5.59
C ALA A 329 -16.60 -4.29 4.11
N SER A 330 -17.26 -5.43 3.88
CA SER A 330 -17.54 -5.93 2.53
C SER A 330 -18.82 -6.74 2.46
N VAL A 331 -19.36 -6.83 1.25
CA VAL A 331 -20.52 -7.64 0.87
C VAL A 331 -20.17 -8.51 -0.33
N VAL A 332 -20.93 -9.58 -0.54
CA VAL A 332 -20.84 -10.43 -1.73
C VAL A 332 -22.12 -10.33 -2.53
N CYS A 333 -21.98 -10.00 -3.82
CA CYS A 333 -23.05 -10.05 -4.80
C CYS A 333 -23.07 -11.43 -5.45
N ALA A 334 -24.23 -12.09 -5.46
CA ALA A 334 -24.44 -13.34 -6.19
C ALA A 334 -25.10 -13.06 -7.55
N PRO A 335 -24.83 -13.89 -8.58
CA PRO A 335 -25.52 -13.79 -9.86
C PRO A 335 -27.03 -14.01 -9.69
N ALA A 336 -27.83 -13.41 -10.58
CA ALA A 336 -29.24 -13.73 -10.71
C ALA A 336 -29.45 -15.23 -11.00
N GLY A 337 -30.45 -15.83 -10.34
CA GLY A 337 -30.80 -17.22 -10.57
C GLY A 337 -31.44 -17.45 -11.94
N PRO A 338 -31.64 -18.72 -12.35
CA PRO A 338 -32.31 -19.06 -13.62
C PRO A 338 -33.70 -18.44 -13.78
N ASP A 339 -34.37 -18.19 -12.65
CA ASP A 339 -35.70 -17.59 -12.58
C ASP A 339 -35.67 -16.05 -12.76
N GLY A 340 -34.50 -15.47 -13.04
CA GLY A 340 -34.28 -14.02 -13.17
C GLY A 340 -34.30 -13.27 -11.83
N HIS A 341 -34.49 -13.97 -10.71
CA HIS A 341 -34.46 -13.35 -9.39
C HIS A 341 -33.02 -13.15 -8.90
N ARG A 342 -32.70 -11.91 -8.52
CA ARG A 342 -31.42 -11.54 -7.93
C ARG A 342 -31.47 -11.66 -6.40
N PRO A 343 -30.62 -12.49 -5.78
CA PRO A 343 -30.47 -12.49 -4.33
C PRO A 343 -29.94 -11.15 -3.82
N ALA A 344 -30.41 -10.71 -2.65
CA ALA A 344 -29.84 -9.54 -2.00
C ALA A 344 -28.36 -9.77 -1.66
N ALA A 345 -27.53 -8.73 -1.80
CA ALA A 345 -26.12 -8.80 -1.44
C ALA A 345 -25.95 -9.21 0.03
N ARG A 346 -25.10 -10.21 0.27
CA ARG A 346 -24.90 -10.80 1.59
C ARG A 346 -23.70 -10.17 2.30
N PRO A 347 -23.79 -9.84 3.60
CA PRO A 347 -22.63 -9.44 4.38
C PRO A 347 -21.50 -10.48 4.29
N ALA A 348 -20.28 -10.01 4.07
CA ALA A 348 -19.11 -10.88 3.95
C ALA A 348 -18.12 -10.68 5.11
N ARG A 349 -17.85 -9.42 5.47
CA ARG A 349 -16.93 -9.07 6.56
C ARG A 349 -17.46 -7.91 7.38
N TRP A 350 -17.46 -8.07 8.70
CA TRP A 350 -17.81 -7.03 9.66
C TRP A 350 -16.56 -6.53 10.41
N ASN A 351 -16.55 -5.24 10.75
CA ASN A 351 -15.62 -4.61 11.69
C ASN A 351 -16.44 -4.10 12.89
N LEU A 352 -16.88 -5.01 13.76
CA LEU A 352 -17.57 -4.63 14.98
C LEU A 352 -16.54 -4.44 16.11
N PRO A 353 -16.74 -3.47 17.02
CA PRO A 353 -16.00 -3.46 18.28
C PRO A 353 -16.28 -4.76 19.06
N ASP A 354 -15.37 -5.13 19.96
CA ASP A 354 -15.54 -6.32 20.79
C ASP A 354 -16.92 -6.32 21.48
N PRO A 355 -17.62 -7.46 21.51
CA PRO A 355 -18.98 -7.51 22.05
C PRO A 355 -18.98 -7.08 23.51
N VAL A 356 -19.85 -6.13 23.84
CA VAL A 356 -20.26 -5.86 25.22
C VAL A 356 -21.09 -7.07 25.67
N ASP A 357 -20.73 -7.70 26.79
CA ASP A 357 -21.29 -8.95 27.31
C ASP A 357 -22.78 -9.19 26.96
N GLY A 358 -23.06 -10.25 26.18
CA GLY A 358 -24.42 -10.67 25.82
C GLY A 358 -24.45 -11.78 24.75
N PRO A 359 -25.53 -12.59 24.66
CA PRO A 359 -25.64 -13.64 23.65
C PRO A 359 -25.77 -13.02 22.25
N ALA A 360 -24.80 -13.29 21.38
CA ALA A 360 -24.77 -12.81 20.00
C ALA A 360 -25.93 -13.43 19.19
N LEU A 361 -26.95 -12.62 18.88
CA LEU A 361 -28.03 -12.96 17.96
C LEU A 361 -27.61 -12.49 16.56
N GLU A 362 -26.98 -13.39 15.81
CA GLU A 362 -26.43 -13.14 14.46
C GLU A 362 -25.37 -12.01 14.39
N PRO A 363 -24.42 -12.05 13.44
CA PRO A 363 -23.40 -11.02 13.40
C PRO A 363 -24.06 -9.68 13.04
N ALA A 364 -23.87 -8.67 13.91
CA ALA A 364 -24.29 -7.26 13.82
C ALA A 364 -25.54 -6.79 14.58
N THR A 365 -26.22 -7.61 15.39
CA THR A 365 -27.37 -7.13 16.20
C THR A 365 -27.06 -7.13 17.69
N LEU A 366 -27.18 -5.97 18.33
CA LEU A 366 -27.06 -5.78 19.78
C LEU A 366 -28.41 -5.35 20.36
N ARG A 367 -28.82 -5.99 21.46
CA ARG A 367 -29.95 -5.51 22.27
C ARG A 367 -29.44 -4.50 23.29
N LEU A 368 -30.01 -3.30 23.27
CA LEU A 368 -29.67 -2.22 24.19
C LEU A 368 -30.38 -2.39 25.54
N PRO A 369 -29.85 -1.82 26.64
CA PRO A 369 -30.45 -1.95 27.97
C PRO A 369 -31.89 -1.41 28.08
N ASP A 370 -32.27 -0.47 27.21
CA ASP A 370 -33.61 0.11 27.13
C ASP A 370 -34.61 -0.77 26.35
N GLY A 371 -34.15 -1.93 25.84
CA GLY A 371 -34.95 -2.88 25.08
C GLY A 371 -34.95 -2.67 23.57
N ALA A 372 -34.35 -1.58 23.06
CA ALA A 372 -34.18 -1.35 21.63
C ALA A 372 -33.09 -2.27 21.04
N TYR A 373 -33.05 -2.34 19.72
CA TYR A 373 -32.03 -3.07 18.95
C TYR A 373 -31.16 -2.08 18.20
N ALA A 374 -29.86 -2.33 18.21
CA ALA A 374 -28.88 -1.70 17.35
C ALA A 374 -28.39 -2.75 16.34
N VAL A 375 -28.65 -2.52 15.05
CA VAL A 375 -28.30 -3.42 13.96
C VAL A 375 -27.33 -2.70 13.04
N ALA A 376 -26.12 -3.24 12.86
CA ALA A 376 -25.24 -2.67 11.85
C ALA A 376 -25.77 -3.02 10.45
N VAL A 377 -25.81 -2.00 9.61
CA VAL A 377 -26.29 -2.06 8.23
C VAL A 377 -25.20 -1.53 7.32
N ARG A 378 -25.35 -1.70 6.00
CA ARG A 378 -24.38 -1.19 5.02
C ARG A 378 -24.12 0.32 5.15
N ALA A 379 -25.15 1.07 5.56
CA ALA A 379 -25.07 2.51 5.75
C ALA A 379 -24.44 2.97 7.08
N GLY A 380 -24.16 2.07 8.03
CA GLY A 380 -23.78 2.45 9.38
C GLY A 380 -24.53 1.64 10.43
N LEU A 381 -25.16 2.33 11.39
CA LEU A 381 -25.90 1.68 12.47
C LEU A 381 -27.36 2.11 12.45
N TRP A 382 -28.26 1.14 12.45
CA TRP A 382 -29.68 1.38 12.62
C TRP A 382 -30.10 1.05 14.05
N VAL A 383 -30.89 1.92 14.68
CA VAL A 383 -31.44 1.69 16.03
C VAL A 383 -32.96 1.73 15.98
N GLY A 384 -33.63 0.71 16.51
CA GLY A 384 -35.09 0.63 16.54
C GLY A 384 -35.64 -0.48 17.42
N ASP A 385 -36.98 -0.58 17.51
CA ASP A 385 -37.66 -1.48 18.44
C ASP A 385 -37.74 -2.95 17.95
N SER A 386 -37.20 -3.24 16.76
CA SER A 386 -37.19 -4.56 16.11
C SER A 386 -35.75 -4.94 15.78
N PRO A 387 -35.35 -6.22 15.76
CA PRO A 387 -34.02 -6.62 15.27
C PRO A 387 -33.91 -6.59 13.73
N VAL A 388 -35.00 -6.34 13.01
CA VAL A 388 -35.02 -6.31 11.53
C VAL A 388 -35.10 -4.85 11.05
N PRO A 389 -34.02 -4.31 10.45
CA PRO A 389 -34.03 -2.96 9.92
C PRO A 389 -34.95 -2.86 8.69
N PRO A 390 -35.60 -1.69 8.44
CA PRO A 390 -36.37 -1.48 7.23
C PRO A 390 -35.53 -1.69 5.96
N PRO A 391 -36.10 -2.18 4.84
CA PRO A 391 -35.34 -2.47 3.62
C PRO A 391 -34.48 -1.30 3.12
N ARG A 392 -35.02 -0.08 3.19
CA ARG A 392 -34.32 1.17 2.85
C ARG A 392 -33.06 1.46 3.67
N CYS A 393 -33.00 0.95 4.90
CA CYS A 393 -31.86 1.11 5.81
C CYS A 393 -30.85 -0.02 5.63
N ALA A 394 -31.32 -1.22 5.26
CA ALA A 394 -30.47 -2.39 5.02
C ALA A 394 -29.63 -2.24 3.74
N THR A 395 -30.21 -1.69 2.66
CA THR A 395 -29.56 -1.55 1.35
C THR A 395 -29.02 -0.16 1.07
N GLY A 396 -29.41 0.83 1.88
CA GLY A 396 -29.06 2.23 1.70
C GLY A 396 -27.55 2.49 1.73
N ARG A 397 -27.11 3.51 0.99
CA ARG A 397 -25.73 4.01 1.05
C ARG A 397 -25.49 4.73 2.38
N PRO A 398 -24.30 4.58 3.01
CA PRO A 398 -23.86 5.49 4.05
C PRO A 398 -23.80 6.92 3.49
N ARG A 399 -24.65 7.80 4.01
CA ARG A 399 -24.59 9.23 3.72
C ARG A 399 -23.93 9.91 4.91
N HIS A 400 -22.84 10.62 4.66
CA HIS A 400 -22.30 11.52 5.66
C HIS A 400 -23.34 12.61 5.95
N VAL A 401 -23.97 12.55 7.12
CA VAL A 401 -24.76 13.64 7.68
C VAL A 401 -23.86 14.33 8.71
N PRO A 402 -23.45 15.60 8.49
CA PRO A 402 -22.68 16.32 9.48
C PRO A 402 -23.45 16.37 10.81
N LEU A 403 -22.82 15.96 11.90
CA LEU A 403 -23.33 16.13 13.26
C LEU A 403 -23.44 17.63 13.60
N GLY A 404 -24.51 18.26 13.14
CA GLY A 404 -24.74 19.71 13.30
C GLY A 404 -26.13 20.19 12.88
N SER A 405 -26.85 19.47 12.03
CA SER A 405 -28.23 19.82 11.66
C SER A 405 -29.25 19.28 12.67
N ARG A 406 -29.28 19.86 13.88
CA ARG A 406 -30.45 19.73 14.75
C ARG A 406 -31.61 20.52 14.14
N SER A 407 -32.42 19.88 13.30
CA SER A 407 -33.77 20.34 13.02
C SER A 407 -34.60 20.17 14.29
N ARG A 408 -34.78 21.26 15.03
CA ARG A 408 -35.81 21.35 16.08
C ARG A 408 -37.18 21.30 15.41
N THR A 409 -37.84 20.15 15.46
CA THR A 409 -39.30 20.09 15.42
C THR A 409 -39.80 19.20 16.56
N ARG A 410 -40.72 19.77 17.34
CA ARG A 410 -41.24 19.26 18.60
C ARG A 410 -42.49 18.42 18.33
N THR A 411 -42.58 17.26 19.00
CA THR A 411 -43.80 16.51 19.37
C THR A 411 -44.72 15.98 18.25
N THR A 412 -44.53 14.72 17.85
CA THR A 412 -45.32 13.50 18.20
C THR A 412 -45.02 12.42 17.15
N THR A 413 -44.76 11.19 17.61
CA THR A 413 -44.20 10.03 16.85
C THR A 413 -42.67 10.13 16.65
N ARG A 414 -41.90 9.25 17.30
CA ARG A 414 -40.44 9.11 17.10
C ARG A 414 -40.19 8.72 15.63
N PRO A 415 -39.47 9.51 14.82
CA PRO A 415 -39.03 9.04 13.51
C PRO A 415 -37.75 8.21 13.68
N ALA A 416 -37.75 7.03 13.05
CA ALA A 416 -36.57 6.19 12.90
C ALA A 416 -35.46 6.97 12.17
N THR A 417 -34.25 6.99 12.72
CA THR A 417 -33.10 7.70 12.15
C THR A 417 -32.04 6.68 11.75
N CYS A 418 -31.57 6.76 10.51
CA CYS A 418 -30.38 6.05 10.05
C CYS A 418 -29.19 6.98 10.34
N CYS A 419 -28.21 6.51 11.11
CA CYS A 419 -26.98 7.25 11.40
C CYS A 419 -25.82 6.67 10.61
#